data_AF-A0A932RBX8-F1
#
_entry.id   AF-A0A932RBX8-F1
#
_cell.length_a   1.000
_cell.length_b   1.000
_cell.length_c   1.000
_cell.angle_alpha   90.00
_cell.angle_beta   90.00
_cell.angle_gamma   90.00
#
_symmetry.space_group_name_H-M   'P 1'
#
loop_
_entity.id
_entity.type
_entity.pdbx_description
1 polymer ?
#
loop_
_entity_poly.entity_id
_entity_poly.type
_entity_poly.pdbx_seq_one_letter_code
_entity_poly.pdbx_strand_id
1 'polypeptide(L)'
;MTITSLPKARSAIAKCLAKLRYGASPSQRILLMASLFSFLVSLGMAFGQSPQSLGNEMFFYRDCLKKGNELYGPCYQAICSYQTCIYKNTTIPLHGVTIKDPGAWGTAMAVCAPYIQQMQQCADQQAWSRANNSPYDAPITADMGTVWDEEESGFHGVWRRRANSNTFDARWGGITAVLEITFQGNRVSIKRRQSSDGNDCDYDGTLSGRTVSGTYHCTKYPGPWKWKATIK
;
A
#
# COMPACT_ATOMS: atom_id res chain seq x y z
N MET A 1 20.22 -20.98 -28.12
CA MET A 1 20.04 -21.71 -26.84
C MET A 1 20.02 -23.20 -27.16
N THR A 2 20.88 -24.01 -26.55
CA THR A 2 20.96 -25.46 -26.81
C THR A 2 19.80 -26.19 -26.12
N ILE A 3 19.28 -27.24 -26.76
CA ILE A 3 18.10 -28.03 -26.32
C ILE A 3 18.24 -28.57 -24.88
N THR A 4 19.46 -28.66 -24.35
CA THR A 4 19.79 -29.11 -22.99
C THR A 4 19.42 -28.13 -21.85
N SER A 5 19.07 -26.86 -22.14
CA SER A 5 18.70 -25.88 -21.09
C SER A 5 17.21 -25.91 -20.69
N LEU A 6 16.34 -26.52 -21.50
CA LEU A 6 14.89 -26.53 -21.31
C LEU A 6 14.41 -27.16 -19.97
N PRO A 7 14.99 -28.29 -19.51
CA PRO A 7 14.59 -28.89 -18.24
C PRO A 7 14.90 -28.01 -17.03
N LYS A 8 16.01 -27.25 -17.08
CA LYS A 8 16.42 -26.32 -16.01
C LYS A 8 15.46 -25.13 -15.92
N ALA A 9 15.05 -24.56 -17.06
CA ALA A 9 14.08 -23.47 -17.12
C ALA A 9 12.70 -23.89 -16.58
N ARG A 10 12.21 -25.09 -16.95
CA ARG A 10 10.94 -25.64 -16.42
C ARG A 10 10.98 -25.83 -14.91
N SER A 11 12.10 -26.33 -14.37
CA SER A 11 12.29 -26.49 -12.92
C SER A 11 12.28 -25.15 -12.18
N ALA A 12 12.93 -24.12 -12.74
CA ALA A 12 12.96 -22.78 -12.16
C ALA A 12 11.57 -22.12 -12.13
N ILE A 13 10.81 -22.22 -13.24
CA ILE A 13 9.43 -21.71 -13.32
C ILE A 13 8.53 -22.42 -12.30
N ALA A 14 8.59 -23.75 -12.21
CA ALA A 14 7.77 -24.51 -11.26
C ALA A 14 8.07 -24.14 -9.80
N LYS A 15 9.35 -23.93 -9.44
CA LYS A 15 9.75 -23.47 -8.10
C LYS A 15 9.28 -22.05 -7.80
N CYS A 16 9.33 -21.15 -8.79
CA CYS A 16 8.84 -19.78 -8.67
C CYS A 16 7.31 -19.74 -8.45
N LEU A 17 6.55 -20.47 -9.27
CA LEU A 17 5.10 -20.60 -9.16
C LEU A 17 4.66 -21.26 -7.84
N ALA A 18 5.40 -22.28 -7.37
CA ALA A 18 5.13 -22.89 -6.06
C ALA A 18 5.35 -21.90 -4.90
N LYS A 19 6.40 -21.07 -4.95
CA LYS A 19 6.64 -20.00 -3.97
C LYS A 19 5.53 -18.94 -4.00
N LEU A 20 5.08 -18.53 -5.18
CA LEU A 20 3.96 -17.60 -5.35
C LEU A 20 2.67 -18.12 -4.71
N ARG A 21 2.43 -19.44 -4.81
CA ARG A 21 1.18 -20.07 -4.38
C ARG A 21 1.13 -20.37 -2.88
N TYR A 22 2.25 -20.73 -2.25
CA TYR A 22 2.22 -21.33 -0.90
C TYR A 22 3.14 -20.71 0.16
N GLY A 23 3.93 -19.66 -0.13
CA GLY A 23 4.86 -19.14 0.88
C GLY A 23 5.38 -17.72 0.72
N ALA A 24 5.06 -17.05 -0.38
CA ALA A 24 5.47 -15.67 -0.58
C ALA A 24 4.53 -14.68 0.12
N SER A 25 5.09 -13.82 0.96
CA SER A 25 4.43 -12.59 1.43
C SER A 25 4.01 -11.71 0.25
N PRO A 26 3.03 -10.79 0.42
CA PRO A 26 2.55 -9.95 -0.68
C PRO A 26 3.64 -9.24 -1.49
N SER A 27 4.69 -8.73 -0.83
CA SER A 27 5.83 -8.09 -1.51
C SER A 27 6.74 -9.08 -2.24
N GLN A 28 6.94 -10.28 -1.69
CA GLN A 28 7.67 -11.34 -2.39
C GLN A 28 6.91 -11.80 -3.63
N ARG A 29 5.57 -11.78 -3.60
CA ARG A 29 4.76 -12.09 -4.78
C ARG A 29 4.97 -11.07 -5.90
N ILE A 30 5.05 -9.78 -5.57
CA ILE A 30 5.31 -8.72 -6.56
C ILE A 30 6.67 -8.91 -7.23
N LEU A 31 7.74 -9.14 -6.44
CA LEU A 31 9.09 -9.38 -6.96
C LEU A 31 9.21 -10.68 -7.77
N LEU A 32 8.54 -11.75 -7.33
CA LEU A 32 8.49 -13.03 -8.03
C LEU A 32 7.70 -12.93 -9.34
N MET A 33 6.60 -12.16 -9.35
CA MET A 33 5.82 -11.89 -10.57
C MET A 33 6.64 -11.06 -11.58
N ALA A 34 7.36 -10.03 -11.13
CA ALA A 34 8.24 -9.24 -11.99
C ALA A 34 9.40 -10.08 -12.55
N SER A 35 10.01 -10.94 -11.73
CA SER A 35 11.10 -11.83 -12.17
C SER A 35 10.61 -12.91 -13.13
N LEU A 36 9.42 -13.49 -12.85
CA LEU A 36 8.79 -14.48 -13.72
C LEU A 36 8.39 -13.85 -15.05
N PHE A 37 7.87 -12.62 -15.03
CA PHE A 37 7.52 -11.85 -16.23
C PHE A 37 8.76 -11.60 -17.10
N SER A 38 9.84 -11.03 -16.54
CA SER A 38 11.09 -10.83 -17.27
C SER A 38 11.68 -12.13 -17.83
N PHE A 39 11.58 -13.23 -17.09
CA PHE A 39 12.03 -14.55 -17.54
C PHE A 39 11.18 -15.11 -18.68
N LEU A 40 9.85 -15.04 -18.56
CA LEU A 40 8.91 -15.51 -19.59
C LEU A 40 8.98 -14.68 -20.86
N VAL A 41 9.17 -13.36 -20.76
CA VAL A 41 9.41 -12.47 -21.91
C VAL A 41 10.72 -12.85 -22.61
N SER A 42 11.79 -13.08 -21.85
CA SER A 42 13.08 -13.54 -22.40
C SER A 42 12.97 -14.92 -23.07
N LEU A 43 12.16 -15.82 -22.51
CA LEU A 43 11.92 -17.15 -23.05
C LEU A 43 11.06 -17.09 -24.32
N GLY A 44 9.99 -16.29 -24.34
CA GLY A 44 9.11 -16.10 -25.50
C GLY A 44 9.86 -15.52 -26.70
N MET A 45 10.77 -14.57 -26.47
CA MET A 45 11.65 -14.04 -27.52
C MET A 45 12.62 -15.09 -28.08
N ALA A 46 13.07 -16.05 -27.26
CA ALA A 46 13.96 -17.13 -27.71
C ALA A 46 13.26 -18.21 -28.54
N PHE A 47 11.92 -18.32 -28.48
CA PHE A 47 11.15 -19.39 -29.14
C PHE A 47 10.17 -18.90 -30.22
N GLY A 48 10.13 -17.60 -30.54
CA GLY A 48 9.35 -17.08 -31.67
C GLY A 48 7.84 -17.32 -31.59
N GLN A 49 7.28 -17.54 -30.39
CA GLN A 49 5.84 -17.79 -30.23
C GLN A 49 5.02 -16.50 -30.28
N SER A 50 3.87 -16.55 -30.95
CA SER A 50 3.02 -15.38 -31.18
C SER A 50 2.24 -14.94 -29.92
N PRO A 51 1.87 -13.64 -29.77
CA PRO A 51 1.39 -13.04 -28.52
C PRO A 51 -0.05 -13.39 -28.10
N GLN A 52 -0.77 -14.25 -28.82
CA GLN A 52 -2.20 -14.47 -28.60
C GLN A 52 -2.55 -15.10 -27.24
N SER A 53 -1.59 -15.64 -26.48
CA SER A 53 -1.81 -16.20 -25.14
C SER A 53 -1.68 -15.19 -23.98
N LEU A 54 -1.33 -13.92 -24.25
CA LEU A 54 -1.11 -12.88 -23.22
C LEU A 54 -2.33 -11.98 -22.96
N GLY A 55 -3.49 -12.28 -23.55
CA GLY A 55 -4.70 -11.44 -23.47
C GLY A 55 -5.22 -11.15 -22.05
N ASN A 56 -4.80 -11.92 -21.04
CA ASN A 56 -5.17 -11.68 -19.64
C ASN A 56 -4.33 -10.59 -18.94
N GLU A 57 -3.23 -10.13 -19.54
CA GLU A 57 -2.34 -9.13 -18.91
C GLU A 57 -2.79 -7.67 -19.13
N MET A 58 -3.68 -7.41 -20.10
CA MET A 58 -4.22 -6.06 -20.37
C MET A 58 -5.18 -5.54 -19.28
N PHE A 59 -5.68 -6.42 -18.40
CA PHE A 59 -6.55 -6.00 -17.28
C PHE A 59 -5.80 -5.11 -16.27
N PHE A 60 -4.49 -5.28 -16.10
CA PHE A 60 -3.70 -4.51 -15.13
C PHE A 60 -3.51 -3.04 -15.53
N TYR A 61 -3.36 -2.76 -16.84
CA TYR A 61 -3.17 -1.39 -17.32
C TYR A 61 -4.39 -0.48 -17.07
N ARG A 62 -5.59 -1.04 -17.28
CA ARG A 62 -6.85 -0.29 -17.15
C ARG A 62 -7.21 -0.01 -15.68
N ASP A 63 -6.79 -0.88 -14.76
CA ASP A 63 -6.98 -0.70 -13.31
C ASP A 63 -5.94 0.25 -12.70
N CYS A 64 -4.70 0.28 -13.21
CA CYS A 64 -3.67 1.24 -12.83
C CYS A 64 -4.13 2.70 -12.99
N LEU A 65 -4.83 3.01 -14.10
CA LEU A 65 -5.32 4.36 -14.39
C LEU A 65 -6.55 4.76 -13.55
N LYS A 66 -7.28 3.81 -12.96
CA LYS A 66 -8.53 4.09 -12.24
C LYS A 66 -8.42 4.06 -10.71
N LYS A 67 -7.47 3.33 -10.13
CA LYS A 67 -7.46 3.03 -8.69
C LYS A 67 -6.14 3.32 -7.96
N GLY A 68 -5.11 3.79 -8.67
CA GLY A 68 -3.74 3.83 -8.15
C GLY A 68 -3.53 4.77 -6.96
N ASN A 69 -4.24 5.91 -6.90
CA ASN A 69 -4.00 6.92 -5.87
C ASN A 69 -4.72 6.67 -4.55
N GLU A 70 -5.84 5.94 -4.54
CA GLU A 70 -6.69 5.85 -3.34
C GLU A 70 -6.44 4.60 -2.47
N LEU A 71 -5.82 3.55 -3.02
CA LEU A 71 -5.79 2.24 -2.36
C LEU A 71 -4.40 1.63 -2.11
N TYR A 72 -3.34 2.03 -2.85
CA TYR A 72 -2.12 1.20 -2.91
C TYR A 72 -0.78 1.92 -2.69
N GLY A 73 -0.79 3.22 -2.36
CA GLY A 73 0.40 3.96 -1.92
C GLY A 73 1.49 4.17 -3.00
N PRO A 74 2.65 4.77 -2.61
CA PRO A 74 3.67 5.23 -3.56
C PRO A 74 4.33 4.10 -4.37
N CYS A 75 4.40 2.87 -3.83
CA CYS A 75 4.99 1.75 -4.57
C CYS A 75 4.13 1.32 -5.75
N TYR A 76 2.81 1.39 -5.62
CA TYR A 76 1.90 1.03 -6.69
C TYR A 76 1.94 2.05 -7.83
N GLN A 77 2.10 3.34 -7.49
CA GLN A 77 2.29 4.39 -8.48
C GLN A 77 3.57 4.20 -9.30
N ALA A 78 4.67 3.77 -8.68
CA ALA A 78 5.91 3.45 -9.39
C ALA A 78 5.72 2.29 -10.38
N ILE A 79 5.00 1.23 -9.98
CA ILE A 79 4.67 0.09 -10.85
C ILE A 79 3.82 0.54 -12.05
N CYS A 80 2.76 1.31 -11.82
CA CYS A 80 1.90 1.81 -12.89
C CYS A 80 2.64 2.77 -13.83
N SER A 81 3.57 3.58 -13.31
CA SER A 81 4.40 4.48 -14.11
C SER A 81 5.39 3.72 -15.00
N TYR A 82 6.00 2.66 -14.46
CA TYR A 82 6.84 1.75 -15.25
C TYR A 82 6.05 1.07 -16.38
N GLN A 83 4.89 0.49 -16.07
CA GLN A 83 4.03 -0.16 -17.07
C GLN A 83 3.59 0.81 -18.17
N THR A 84 3.21 2.04 -17.79
CA THR A 84 2.84 3.09 -18.74
C THR A 84 4.03 3.51 -19.61
N CYS A 85 5.22 3.61 -19.02
CA CYS A 85 6.43 3.93 -19.76
C CYS A 85 6.74 2.86 -20.79
N ILE A 86 6.70 1.57 -20.42
CA ILE A 86 6.92 0.47 -21.34
C ILE A 86 5.90 0.52 -22.47
N TYR A 87 4.60 0.62 -22.16
CA TYR A 87 3.54 0.68 -23.16
C TYR A 87 3.72 1.82 -24.17
N LYS A 88 4.13 3.02 -23.73
CA LYS A 88 4.34 4.17 -24.61
C LYS A 88 5.57 4.03 -25.51
N ASN A 89 6.60 3.31 -25.06
CA ASN A 89 7.88 3.21 -25.77
C ASN A 89 8.04 1.89 -26.53
N THR A 90 7.18 0.91 -26.30
CA THR A 90 7.04 -0.28 -27.14
C THR A 90 5.83 -0.08 -28.02
N THR A 91 6.00 0.58 -29.18
CA THR A 91 4.93 0.72 -30.18
C THR A 91 4.52 -0.67 -30.66
N ILE A 92 3.49 -1.25 -30.07
CA ILE A 92 2.89 -2.51 -30.54
C ILE A 92 1.57 -2.13 -31.23
N PRO A 93 1.48 -2.21 -32.57
CA PRO A 93 0.19 -2.12 -33.23
C PRO A 93 -0.62 -3.34 -32.83
N LEU A 94 -1.60 -3.15 -31.94
CA LEU A 94 -2.71 -4.08 -31.80
C LEU A 94 -3.44 -4.08 -33.15
N HIS A 95 -3.71 -5.26 -33.72
CA HIS A 95 -4.20 -5.53 -35.09
C HIS A 95 -3.15 -5.88 -36.17
N GLY A 96 -2.21 -6.77 -35.83
CA GLY A 96 -1.57 -7.63 -36.86
C GLY A 96 -0.17 -7.24 -37.35
N VAL A 97 0.75 -6.88 -36.45
CA VAL A 97 2.13 -6.55 -36.84
C VAL A 97 3.17 -7.42 -36.12
N THR A 98 4.12 -7.91 -36.91
CA THR A 98 5.36 -8.59 -36.53
C THR A 98 6.29 -7.66 -35.74
N ILE A 99 6.76 -8.10 -34.56
CA ILE A 99 7.82 -7.41 -33.80
C ILE A 99 9.12 -7.51 -34.63
N LYS A 100 9.52 -6.45 -35.31
CA LYS A 100 10.70 -6.45 -36.20
C LYS A 100 11.99 -5.95 -35.58
N ASP A 101 11.98 -5.43 -34.35
CA ASP A 101 13.22 -4.88 -33.78
C ASP A 101 13.43 -5.27 -32.31
N PRO A 102 14.29 -6.28 -32.03
CA PRO A 102 14.80 -6.56 -30.69
C PRO A 102 15.46 -5.34 -30.03
N GLY A 103 15.97 -4.38 -30.79
CA GLY A 103 16.55 -3.13 -30.31
C GLY A 103 15.54 -2.20 -29.65
N ALA A 104 14.26 -2.24 -30.06
CA ALA A 104 13.21 -1.40 -29.48
C ALA A 104 12.96 -1.72 -28.00
N TRP A 105 13.12 -2.98 -27.59
CA TRP A 105 13.01 -3.39 -26.18
C TRP A 105 14.16 -2.87 -25.33
N GLY A 106 15.39 -2.93 -25.85
CA GLY A 106 16.57 -2.37 -25.17
C GLY A 106 16.40 -0.87 -24.92
N THR A 107 15.95 -0.14 -25.94
CA THR A 107 15.69 1.31 -25.85
C THR A 107 14.54 1.61 -24.88
N ALA A 108 13.42 0.88 -24.94
CA ALA A 108 12.31 1.08 -24.01
C ALA A 108 12.70 0.81 -22.56
N MET A 109 13.47 -0.25 -22.29
CA MET A 109 13.96 -0.52 -20.94
C MET A 109 14.91 0.57 -20.44
N ALA A 110 15.81 1.07 -21.29
CA ALA A 110 16.70 2.17 -20.95
C ALA A 110 15.93 3.46 -20.63
N VAL A 111 14.92 3.80 -21.43
CA VAL A 111 14.05 4.97 -21.20
C VAL A 111 13.24 4.82 -19.90
N CYS A 112 12.81 3.61 -19.57
CA CYS A 112 11.99 3.34 -18.38
C CYS A 112 12.80 2.98 -17.12
N ALA A 113 14.13 2.97 -17.20
CA ALA A 113 15.03 2.64 -16.08
C ALA A 113 14.81 3.50 -14.81
N PRO A 114 14.49 4.81 -14.89
CA PRO A 114 14.21 5.61 -13.69
C PRO A 114 13.02 5.07 -12.86
N TYR A 115 12.01 4.50 -13.52
CA TYR A 115 10.88 3.90 -12.80
C TYR A 115 11.25 2.58 -12.12
N ILE A 116 12.24 1.85 -12.66
CA ILE A 116 12.82 0.67 -12.00
C ILE A 116 13.54 1.08 -10.72
N GLN A 117 14.33 2.15 -10.76
CA GLN A 117 14.97 2.70 -9.56
C GLN A 117 13.96 3.15 -8.53
N GLN A 118 12.86 3.78 -8.96
CA GLN A 118 11.78 4.18 -8.05
C GLN A 118 11.08 2.97 -7.41
N MET A 119 10.85 1.88 -8.16
CA MET A 119 10.33 0.62 -7.61
C MET A 119 11.31 0.01 -6.59
N GLN A 120 12.61 0.03 -6.88
CA GLN A 120 13.65 -0.47 -5.98
C GLN A 120 13.72 0.34 -4.69
N GLN A 121 13.75 1.67 -4.78
CA GLN A 121 13.69 2.57 -3.63
C GLN A 121 12.45 2.31 -2.77
N CYS A 122 11.31 2.02 -3.39
CA CYS A 122 10.11 1.68 -2.64
C CYS A 122 10.19 0.32 -1.95
N ALA A 123 10.78 -0.69 -2.61
CA ALA A 123 11.03 -1.99 -2.02
C ALA A 123 12.02 -1.88 -0.83
N ASP A 124 13.06 -1.06 -0.97
CA ASP A 124 14.06 -0.79 0.05
C ASP A 124 13.44 -0.01 1.22
N GLN A 125 12.56 0.96 0.97
CA GLN A 125 11.78 1.63 2.01
C GLN A 125 10.88 0.65 2.76
N GLN A 126 10.20 -0.27 2.07
CA GLN A 126 9.40 -1.29 2.73
C GLN A 126 10.24 -2.30 3.52
N ALA A 127 11.45 -2.62 3.05
CA ALA A 127 12.38 -3.52 3.73
C ALA A 127 13.02 -2.85 4.95
N TRP A 128 13.43 -1.58 4.82
CA TRP A 128 13.93 -0.74 5.90
C TRP A 128 12.88 -0.54 6.99
N SER A 129 11.64 -0.24 6.63
CA SER A 129 10.53 -0.17 7.58
C SER A 129 10.34 -1.51 8.29
N ARG A 130 10.44 -2.65 7.61
CA ARG A 130 10.34 -3.96 8.28
C ARG A 130 11.53 -4.29 9.19
N ALA A 131 12.73 -3.88 8.81
CA ALA A 131 13.95 -4.18 9.56
C ALA A 131 14.14 -3.28 10.79
N ASN A 132 13.67 -2.04 10.72
CA ASN A 132 13.86 -1.04 11.76
C ASN A 132 12.60 -0.75 12.59
N ASN A 133 11.47 -1.36 12.25
CA ASN A 133 10.35 -1.44 13.17
C ASN A 133 10.70 -2.44 14.29
N SER A 134 11.26 -1.89 15.37
CA SER A 134 10.79 -2.28 16.70
C SER A 134 9.26 -2.41 16.65
N PRO A 135 8.63 -3.38 17.32
CA PRO A 135 7.17 -3.48 17.39
C PRO A 135 6.47 -2.20 17.92
N TYR A 136 7.22 -1.17 18.29
CA TYR A 136 6.78 0.15 18.73
C TYR A 136 7.00 1.30 17.72
N ASP A 137 7.71 1.11 16.60
CA ASP A 137 8.12 2.21 15.69
C ASP A 137 7.57 2.11 14.25
N ALA A 138 6.67 1.16 13.97
CA ALA A 138 5.90 1.23 12.73
C ALA A 138 5.13 2.56 12.67
N PRO A 139 5.01 3.22 11.50
CA PRO A 139 4.08 4.34 11.36
C PRO A 139 2.69 3.84 11.79
N ILE A 140 2.24 4.29 12.96
CA ILE A 140 0.99 3.82 13.59
C ILE A 140 -0.23 4.16 12.73
N THR A 141 -0.05 4.94 11.67
CA THR A 141 -1.03 5.16 10.61
C THR A 141 -1.54 3.87 9.95
N ALA A 142 -0.74 2.79 9.91
CA ALA A 142 -1.16 1.52 9.31
C ALA A 142 -2.15 0.71 10.16
N ASP A 143 -2.22 0.92 11.48
CA ASP A 143 -3.11 0.17 12.38
C ASP A 143 -3.74 1.08 13.45
N MET A 144 -4.35 2.18 13.00
CA MET A 144 -5.20 3.00 13.85
C MET A 144 -6.53 2.30 14.20
N GLY A 145 -6.69 1.01 13.87
CA GLY A 145 -7.98 0.32 13.95
C GLY A 145 -9.06 0.95 13.07
N THR A 146 -10.28 0.45 13.24
CA THR A 146 -11.48 1.03 12.58
C THR A 146 -12.47 1.59 13.60
N VAL A 147 -12.36 1.19 14.86
CA VAL A 147 -13.23 1.61 15.95
C VAL A 147 -12.38 1.83 17.21
N TRP A 148 -12.65 2.93 17.92
CA TRP A 148 -12.09 3.18 19.24
C TRP A 148 -13.23 3.22 20.24
N ASP A 149 -13.11 2.43 21.31
CA ASP A 149 -14.00 2.53 22.46
C ASP A 149 -13.34 3.46 23.48
N GLU A 150 -13.97 4.60 23.74
CA GLU A 150 -13.43 5.66 24.58
C GLU A 150 -14.16 5.76 25.93
N GLU A 151 -13.43 6.20 26.95
CA GLU A 151 -13.94 6.54 28.27
C GLU A 151 -13.34 7.85 28.80
N GLU A 152 -14.22 8.75 29.23
CA GLU A 152 -13.93 10.09 29.76
C GLU A 152 -14.85 10.36 30.96
N SER A 153 -14.30 10.51 32.17
CA SER A 153 -15.06 10.86 33.37
C SER A 153 -16.32 9.99 33.62
N GLY A 154 -16.28 8.71 33.23
CA GLY A 154 -17.41 7.77 33.35
C GLY A 154 -18.39 7.79 32.17
N PHE A 155 -18.21 8.67 31.18
CA PHE A 155 -18.88 8.57 29.89
C PHE A 155 -18.15 7.57 29.00
N HIS A 156 -18.93 6.88 28.15
CA HIS A 156 -18.40 5.96 27.16
C HIS A 156 -18.78 6.42 25.76
N GLY A 157 -17.79 6.48 24.88
CA GLY A 157 -17.95 6.86 23.48
C GLY A 157 -17.47 5.79 22.52
N VAL A 158 -17.99 5.82 21.30
CA VAL A 158 -17.49 5.01 20.19
C VAL A 158 -17.09 5.92 19.06
N TRP A 159 -15.84 5.82 18.62
CA TRP A 159 -15.29 6.59 17.51
C TRP A 159 -15.03 5.67 16.32
N ARG A 160 -15.63 5.94 15.17
CA ARG A 160 -15.51 5.09 13.97
C ARG A 160 -14.70 5.77 12.89
N ARG A 161 -13.68 5.09 12.40
CA ARG A 161 -12.78 5.59 11.35
C ARG A 161 -13.53 5.72 10.03
N ARG A 162 -13.33 6.84 9.33
CA ARG A 162 -13.80 7.02 7.96
C ARG A 162 -12.79 6.39 7.00
N ALA A 163 -13.12 5.21 6.46
CA ALA A 163 -12.27 4.49 5.51
C ALA A 163 -10.80 4.41 5.99
N ASN A 164 -9.83 4.72 5.11
CA ASN A 164 -8.40 4.71 5.41
C ASN A 164 -7.84 6.10 5.80
N SER A 165 -8.68 6.98 6.37
CA SER A 165 -8.28 8.36 6.72
C SER A 165 -7.89 8.50 8.20
N ASN A 166 -7.42 9.67 8.62
CA ASN A 166 -7.19 9.97 10.04
C ASN A 166 -8.44 10.58 10.72
N THR A 167 -9.57 10.55 10.03
CA THR A 167 -10.82 11.16 10.48
C THR A 167 -11.75 10.11 11.07
N PHE A 168 -12.34 10.41 12.22
CA PHE A 168 -13.29 9.55 12.92
C PHE A 168 -14.59 10.31 13.19
N ASP A 169 -15.68 9.56 13.23
CA ASP A 169 -16.98 10.02 13.74
C ASP A 169 -17.15 9.51 15.18
N ALA A 170 -17.23 10.42 16.15
CA ALA A 170 -17.52 10.07 17.54
C ALA A 170 -19.02 10.15 17.83
N ARG A 171 -19.48 9.22 18.69
CA ARG A 171 -20.79 9.28 19.32
C ARG A 171 -20.72 8.83 20.77
N TRP A 172 -21.31 9.61 21.67
CA TRP A 172 -21.48 9.29 23.11
C TRP A 172 -22.69 10.04 23.66
N GLY A 173 -23.53 9.40 24.47
CA GLY A 173 -24.64 10.09 25.16
C GLY A 173 -25.58 10.94 24.27
N GLY A 174 -25.73 10.60 22.98
CA GLY A 174 -26.50 11.39 22.00
C GLY A 174 -25.76 12.57 21.36
N ILE A 175 -24.52 12.84 21.77
CA ILE A 175 -23.62 13.84 21.21
C ILE A 175 -22.83 13.23 20.06
N THR A 176 -22.56 14.03 19.03
CA THR A 176 -21.73 13.64 17.87
C THR A 176 -20.62 14.65 17.63
N ALA A 177 -19.46 14.20 17.17
CA ALA A 177 -18.36 15.07 16.75
C ALA A 177 -17.49 14.40 15.68
N VAL A 178 -16.64 15.20 15.03
CA VAL A 178 -15.60 14.72 14.11
C VAL A 178 -14.24 14.82 14.79
N LEU A 179 -13.43 13.77 14.68
CA LEU A 179 -12.09 13.74 15.24
C LEU A 179 -11.06 13.62 14.14
N GLU A 180 -9.97 14.36 14.27
CA GLU A 180 -8.76 14.17 13.49
C GLU A 180 -7.66 13.62 14.42
N ILE A 181 -7.21 12.40 14.18
CA ILE A 181 -6.24 11.69 15.02
C ILE A 181 -4.87 11.66 14.34
N THR A 182 -3.83 12.12 15.03
CA THR A 182 -2.45 12.08 14.56
C THR A 182 -1.57 11.25 15.49
N PHE A 183 -0.72 10.41 14.92
CA PHE A 183 0.30 9.64 15.63
C PHE A 183 1.70 10.18 15.33
N GLN A 184 2.55 10.27 16.36
CA GLN A 184 3.98 10.56 16.25
C GLN A 184 4.73 9.61 17.20
N GLY A 185 5.23 8.49 16.67
CA GLY A 185 5.64 7.36 17.51
C GLY A 185 4.47 6.92 18.40
N ASN A 186 4.71 6.71 19.69
CA ASN A 186 3.67 6.37 20.65
C ASN A 186 2.81 7.56 21.13
N ARG A 187 3.07 8.80 20.68
CA ARG A 187 2.23 9.95 21.03
C ARG A 187 1.02 10.04 20.11
N VAL A 188 -0.13 10.35 20.69
CA VAL A 188 -1.41 10.53 20.01
C VAL A 188 -1.91 11.93 20.29
N SER A 189 -2.25 12.69 19.24
CA SER A 189 -2.95 13.97 19.36
C SER A 189 -4.27 13.88 18.63
N ILE A 190 -5.35 14.38 19.24
CA ILE A 190 -6.69 14.34 18.66
C ILE A 190 -7.33 15.70 18.74
N LYS A 191 -7.85 16.17 17.61
CA LYS A 191 -8.69 17.37 17.53
C LYS A 191 -10.14 16.93 17.37
N ARG A 192 -10.96 17.09 18.41
CA ARG A 192 -12.40 16.89 18.36
C ARG A 192 -13.06 18.22 18.01
N ARG A 193 -13.76 18.24 16.87
CA ARG A 193 -14.37 19.43 16.28
C ARG A 193 -15.80 19.16 15.84
N GLN A 194 -16.54 20.23 15.61
CA GLN A 194 -17.94 20.17 15.16
C GLN A 194 -18.81 19.35 16.14
N SER A 195 -18.52 19.49 17.44
CA SER A 195 -19.31 18.81 18.45
C SER A 195 -20.74 19.35 18.46
N SER A 196 -21.74 18.47 18.47
CA SER A 196 -23.16 18.86 18.40
C SER A 196 -23.63 19.63 19.64
N ASP A 197 -22.91 19.50 20.76
CA ASP A 197 -23.11 20.29 21.97
C ASP A 197 -22.32 21.62 21.98
N GLY A 198 -21.57 21.92 20.91
CA GLY A 198 -20.71 23.08 20.77
C GLY A 198 -19.45 23.07 21.64
N ASN A 199 -19.07 21.92 22.21
CA ASN A 199 -17.88 21.76 23.05
C ASN A 199 -16.78 21.03 22.29
N ASP A 200 -15.87 21.78 21.69
CA ASP A 200 -14.71 21.25 20.96
C ASP A 200 -13.54 21.01 21.92
N CYS A 201 -12.74 19.98 21.67
CA CYS A 201 -11.67 19.58 22.59
C CYS A 201 -10.40 19.13 21.87
N ASP A 202 -9.27 19.31 22.55
CA ASP A 202 -7.96 18.84 22.14
C ASP A 202 -7.44 17.81 23.14
N TYR A 203 -7.01 16.68 22.61
CA TYR A 203 -6.54 15.54 23.37
C TYR A 203 -5.07 15.29 23.10
N ASP A 204 -4.35 14.97 24.16
CA ASP A 204 -3.01 14.43 24.12
C ASP A 204 -3.00 13.08 24.83
N GLY A 205 -2.35 12.09 24.22
CA GLY A 205 -2.32 10.73 24.72
C GLY A 205 -1.03 10.00 24.37
N THR A 206 -0.84 8.86 25.03
CA THR A 206 0.24 7.92 24.73
C THR A 206 -0.36 6.54 24.48
N LEU A 207 0.06 5.90 23.39
CA LEU A 207 -0.32 4.55 23.02
C LEU A 207 0.56 3.53 23.76
N SER A 208 -0.08 2.53 24.36
CA SER A 208 0.54 1.32 24.90
C SER A 208 -0.27 0.11 24.45
N GLY A 209 0.30 -0.70 23.55
CA GLY A 209 -0.43 -1.78 22.89
C GLY A 209 -1.60 -1.25 22.05
N ARG A 210 -2.83 -1.63 22.44
CA ARG A 210 -4.07 -1.13 21.82
C ARG A 210 -4.77 -0.05 22.64
N THR A 211 -4.16 0.42 23.73
CA THR A 211 -4.79 1.39 24.62
C THR A 211 -4.08 2.73 24.50
N VAL A 212 -4.85 3.79 24.30
CA VAL A 212 -4.37 5.17 24.39
C VAL A 212 -4.88 5.77 25.70
N SER A 213 -4.03 6.47 26.43
CA SER A 213 -4.43 7.19 27.65
C SER A 213 -3.74 8.54 27.72
N GLY A 214 -4.42 9.54 28.29
CA GLY A 214 -3.83 10.85 28.49
C GLY A 214 -4.79 11.89 29.04
N THR A 215 -4.65 13.13 28.56
CA THR A 215 -5.45 14.28 29.02
C THR A 215 -6.07 15.05 27.86
N TYR A 216 -7.13 15.79 28.14
CA TYR A 216 -7.77 16.66 27.17
C TYR A 216 -8.26 17.98 27.76
N HIS A 217 -8.42 18.97 26.90
CA HIS A 217 -8.93 20.30 27.22
C HIS A 217 -10.07 20.64 26.28
N CYS A 218 -11.12 21.29 26.78
CA CYS A 218 -12.28 21.67 26.00
C CYS A 218 -12.54 23.17 26.05
N THR A 219 -13.27 23.66 25.05
CA THR A 219 -13.63 25.09 24.96
C THR A 219 -14.60 25.53 26.06
N LYS A 220 -15.58 24.70 26.44
CA LYS A 220 -16.55 25.04 27.51
C LYS A 220 -16.08 24.67 28.91
N TYR A 221 -15.34 23.57 29.02
CA TYR A 221 -14.86 23.04 30.29
C TYR A 221 -13.34 22.94 30.25
N PRO A 222 -12.62 24.00 30.68
CA PRO A 222 -11.17 24.02 30.60
C PRO A 222 -10.59 22.86 31.43
N GLY A 223 -9.79 22.01 30.78
CA GLY A 223 -9.11 20.86 31.38
C GLY A 223 -7.84 21.24 32.14
N PRO A 224 -6.92 20.28 32.42
CA PRO A 224 -6.85 18.94 31.83
C PRO A 224 -7.76 17.91 32.53
N TRP A 225 -8.51 17.15 31.74
CA TRP A 225 -9.29 16.00 32.19
C TRP A 225 -8.67 14.70 31.68
N LYS A 226 -8.81 13.59 32.43
CA LYS A 226 -8.26 12.29 32.01
C LYS A 226 -9.19 11.59 31.03
N TRP A 227 -8.60 10.92 30.06
CA TRP A 227 -9.30 10.06 29.11
C TRP A 227 -8.49 8.81 28.80
N LYS A 228 -9.19 7.78 28.30
CA LYS A 228 -8.57 6.59 27.73
C LYS A 228 -9.43 6.05 26.59
N ALA A 229 -8.81 5.37 25.63
CA ALA A 229 -9.51 4.66 24.57
C ALA A 229 -8.81 3.35 24.22
N THR A 230 -9.58 2.37 23.73
CA THR A 230 -9.06 1.10 23.23
C THR A 230 -9.34 0.98 21.74
N ILE A 231 -8.28 0.75 20.96
CA ILE A 231 -8.32 0.51 19.52
C ILE A 231 -8.80 -0.92 19.27
N LYS A 232 -9.84 -1.06 18.45
CA LYS A 232 -10.42 -2.34 18.00
C LYS A 232 -10.08 -2.64 16.55
#